data_AF-A0A3D0ELT4-F1
#
_entry.id   AF-A0A3D0ELT4-F1
#
_cell.length_a   1.000
_cell.length_b   1.000
_cell.length_c   1.000
_cell.angle_alpha   90.00
_cell.angle_beta   90.00
_cell.angle_gamma   90.00
#
_symmetry.space_group_name_H-M   'P 1'
#
loop_
_entity.id
_entity.type
_entity.pdbx_description
1 polymer ?
#
loop_
_entity_poly.entity_id
_entity_poly.type
_entity_poly.pdbx_seq_one_letter_code
_entity_poly.pdbx_strand_id
1 'polypeptide(L)' 'MKKTYKAWLQDFIWELFGVRLPILTAIIFAVIAARYWPEYALISSAVYLVVAFIVSDFLLKKKK' A
#
# COMPACT_ATOMS: atom_id res chain seq x y z
N MET A 1 -8.70 27.10 -13.51
CA MET A 1 -7.39 26.44 -13.26
C MET A 1 -7.26 25.77 -11.89
N LYS A 2 -7.76 26.34 -10.78
CA LYS A 2 -7.62 25.74 -9.42
C LYS A 2 -8.33 24.38 -9.21
N LYS A 3 -9.41 24.08 -9.95
CA LYS A 3 -10.15 22.81 -9.82
C LYS A 3 -9.48 21.63 -10.53
N THR A 4 -8.93 21.85 -11.72
CA THR A 4 -8.27 20.81 -12.53
C THR A 4 -7.00 20.29 -11.87
N TYR A 5 -6.20 21.19 -11.28
CA TYR A 5 -4.99 20.83 -10.57
C TYR A 5 -5.29 20.01 -9.30
N LYS A 6 -6.40 20.32 -8.61
CA LYS A 6 -6.82 19.61 -7.40
C LYS A 6 -7.29 18.18 -7.70
N ALA A 7 -8.01 17.99 -8.81
CA ALA A 7 -8.41 16.65 -9.27
C ALA A 7 -7.18 15.82 -9.67
N TRP A 8 -6.24 16.41 -10.43
CA TRP A 8 -5.02 15.73 -10.85
C TRP A 8 -4.13 15.34 -9.66
N LEU A 9 -4.00 16.23 -8.67
CA LEU A 9 -3.27 15.93 -7.44
C LEU A 9 -3.96 14.84 -6.62
N GLN A 10 -5.30 14.82 -6.62
CA GLN A 10 -6.08 13.82 -5.90
C GLN A 10 -5.93 12.45 -6.54
N ASP A 11 -5.97 12.33 -7.88
CA ASP A 11 -5.69 11.09 -8.61
C ASP A 11 -4.25 10.62 -8.38
N PHE A 12 -3.28 11.54 -8.43
CA PHE A 12 -1.88 11.21 -8.18
C PHE A 12 -1.65 10.68 -6.76
N ILE A 13 -2.24 11.34 -5.76
CA ILE A 13 -2.21 10.86 -4.36
C ILE A 13 -2.93 9.52 -4.25
N TRP A 14 -4.01 9.31 -4.99
CA TRP A 14 -4.76 8.05 -5.00
C TRP A 14 -3.94 6.89 -5.55
N GLU A 15 -3.20 7.11 -6.62
CA GLU A 15 -2.35 6.10 -7.24
C GLU A 15 -1.11 5.82 -6.39
N LEU A 16 -0.55 6.88 -5.78
CA LEU A 16 0.59 6.77 -4.88
C LEU A 16 0.22 6.04 -3.58
N PHE A 17 -0.88 6.42 -2.92
CA PHE A 17 -1.32 5.79 -1.66
C PHE A 17 -2.03 4.46 -1.89
N GLY A 18 -2.68 4.28 -3.05
CA GLY A 18 -3.46 3.10 -3.34
C GLY A 18 -2.65 1.90 -3.79
N VAL A 19 -1.54 2.12 -4.50
CA VAL A 19 -0.73 1.02 -5.05
C VAL A 19 0.72 1.12 -4.59
N ARG A 20 1.36 2.27 -4.71
CA ARG A 20 2.80 2.40 -4.41
C ARG A 20 3.12 2.30 -2.92
N LEU A 21 2.28 2.87 -2.06
CA LEU A 21 2.52 2.91 -0.61
C LEU A 21 2.39 1.52 0.06
N PRO A 22 1.36 0.70 -0.25
CA PRO A 22 1.29 -0.70 0.18
C PRO A 22 2.48 -1.55 -0.26
N ILE A 23 2.97 -1.31 -1.49
CA ILE A 23 4.14 -2.03 -2.02
C ILE A 23 5.40 -1.62 -1.26
N LEU A 24 5.60 -0.32 -1.03
CA LEU A 24 6.74 0.19 -0.26
C LEU A 24 6.75 -0.34 1.17
N THR A 25 5.60 -0.32 1.85
CA THR A 25 5.51 -0.85 3.22
C THR A 25 5.69 -2.36 3.26
N ALA A 26 5.18 -3.10 2.27
CA ALA A 26 5.39 -4.54 2.16
C ALA A 26 6.87 -4.90 1.97
N ILE A 27 7.61 -4.15 1.16
CA ILE A 27 9.06 -4.37 0.96
C ILE A 27 9.82 -4.14 2.27
N ILE A 28 9.54 -3.05 2.98
CA ILE A 28 10.17 -2.75 4.28
C ILE A 28 9.82 -3.84 5.29
N PHE A 29 8.55 -4.25 5.34
CA PHE A 29 8.09 -5.31 6.22
C PHE A 29 8.76 -6.65 5.90
N ALA A 30 8.94 -6.99 4.62
CA ALA A 30 9.64 -8.21 4.21
C ALA A 30 11.11 -8.22 4.66
N VAL A 31 11.81 -7.09 4.57
CA VAL A 31 13.19 -6.96 5.06
C VAL A 31 13.26 -7.13 6.58
N ILE A 32 12.31 -6.54 7.32
CA ILE A 32 12.23 -6.69 8.78
C ILE A 32 11.89 -8.15 9.14
N ALA A 33 10.90 -8.73 8.49
CA ALA A 33 10.47 -10.11 8.74
C ALA A 33 11.59 -11.11 8.42
N ALA A 34 12.32 -10.93 7.32
CA ALA A 34 13.48 -11.76 6.98
C ALA A 34 14.60 -11.68 8.03
N ARG A 35 14.76 -10.51 8.69
CA ARG A 35 15.80 -10.30 9.70
C ARG A 35 15.42 -10.84 11.09
N TYR A 36 14.16 -10.74 11.49
CA TYR A 36 13.70 -11.13 12.82
C TYR A 36 13.06 -12.51 12.88
N TRP A 37 12.37 -12.93 11.82
CA TRP A 37 11.66 -14.22 11.71
C TRP A 37 11.81 -14.85 10.32
N PRO A 38 13.02 -15.30 9.94
CA PRO A 38 13.28 -15.83 8.60
C PRO A 38 12.37 -17.01 8.23
N GLU A 39 12.02 -17.85 9.19
CA GLU A 39 11.15 -19.02 9.00
C GLU A 39 9.71 -18.65 8.65
N TYR A 40 9.25 -17.49 9.12
CA TYR A 40 7.90 -16.98 8.87
C TYR A 40 7.90 -15.79 7.91
N ALA A 41 9.06 -15.37 7.38
CA ALA A 41 9.21 -14.16 6.58
C ALA A 41 8.34 -14.21 5.32
N LEU A 42 8.31 -15.36 4.63
CA LEU A 42 7.49 -15.56 3.43
C LEU A 42 5.99 -15.48 3.75
N ILE A 43 5.54 -16.21 4.78
CA ILE A 43 4.13 -16.31 5.16
C ILE A 43 3.64 -14.94 5.67
N SER A 44 4.40 -14.31 6.57
CA SER A 44 4.05 -13.00 7.13
C SER A 44 4.04 -11.89 6.08
N SER A 45 4.99 -11.88 5.14
CA SER A 45 5.02 -10.91 4.04
C SER A 45 3.87 -11.11 3.06
N ALA A 46 3.51 -12.37 2.75
CA ALA A 46 2.37 -12.69 1.90
C ALA A 46 1.04 -12.25 2.53
N VAL A 47 0.84 -12.55 3.82
CA VAL A 47 -0.34 -12.10 4.58
C VAL A 47 -0.38 -10.57 4.65
N TYR A 48 0.76 -9.91 4.90
CA TYR A 48 0.84 -8.46 4.92
C TYR A 48 0.47 -7.84 3.57
N LEU A 49 0.96 -8.40 2.46
CA LEU A 49 0.59 -7.95 1.11
C LEU A 49 -0.92 -8.06 0.86
N VAL A 50 -1.54 -9.18 1.19
CA VAL A 50 -2.99 -9.39 1.02
C VAL A 50 -3.77 -8.38 1.85
N VAL A 51 -3.42 -8.22 3.12
CA VAL A 51 -4.08 -7.24 4.01
C VAL A 51 -3.87 -5.81 3.50
N ALA A 52 -2.65 -5.45 3.09
CA ALA A 52 -2.34 -4.13 2.57
C ALA A 52 -3.12 -3.83 1.29
N PHE A 53 -3.29 -4.82 0.41
CA PHE A 53 -4.12 -4.69 -0.80
C PHE A 53 -5.60 -4.49 -0.48
N ILE A 54 -6.15 -5.27 0.46
CA ILE A 54 -7.55 -5.15 0.90
C ILE A 54 -7.79 -3.80 1.57
N VAL A 55 -6.89 -3.37 2.47
CA VAL A 55 -6.97 -2.09 3.17
C VAL A 55 -6.88 -0.93 2.17
N SER A 56 -5.99 -1.03 1.17
CA SER A 56 -5.94 -0.08 0.07
C SER A 56 -7.28 -0.05 -0.66
N ASP A 57 -7.77 -1.18 -1.20
CA ASP A 57 -9.04 -1.23 -1.94
C ASP A 57 -10.22 -0.67 -1.12
N PHE A 58 -10.25 -0.92 0.20
CA PHE A 58 -11.27 -0.41 1.10
C PHE A 58 -11.19 1.11 1.32
N LEU A 59 -10.00 1.64 1.62
CA LEU A 59 -9.77 3.09 1.79
C LEU A 59 -10.10 3.87 0.51
N LEU A 60 -9.78 3.26 -0.62
CA LEU A 60 -9.97 3.78 -1.95
C LEU A 60 -11.46 3.76 -2.35
N LYS A 61 -12.18 2.63 -2.18
CA LYS A 61 -13.64 2.54 -2.41
C LYS A 61 -14.42 3.56 -1.59
N LYS A 62 -13.98 3.89 -0.38
CA LYS A 62 -14.65 4.87 0.49
C LYS A 62 -14.59 6.32 -0.01
N LYS A 63 -13.76 6.61 -1.01
CA LYS A 63 -13.60 7.95 -1.61
C LYS A 63 -14.28 8.12 -2.97
N LYS A 64 -14.95 7.09 -3.50
CA LYS A 64 -15.83 7.20 -4.68
C LYS A 64 -17.18 7.80 -4.31
#